data_AF-A0A9N9SLV1-F1
#
_entry.id   AF-A0A9N9SLV1-F1
#
_cell.length_a   1.000
_cell.length_b   1.000
_cell.length_c   1.000
_cell.angle_alpha   90.00
_cell.angle_beta   90.00
_cell.angle_gamma   90.00
#
_symmetry.space_group_name_H-M   'P 1'
#
loop_
_entity.id
_entity.type
_entity.pdbx_description
1 polymer ?
#
loop_
_entity_poly.entity_id
_entity_poly.type
_entity_poly.pdbx_seq_one_letter_code
_entity_poly.pdbx_strand_id
1 'polypeptide(L)'
;MTTPIKAHQRGIKTTRNQFEAYLNELRVNKPFRENKFEGSDPDILRRTWDQLAAKLNALGGPCKDVSGWKRVFTDWKSQARGKARKLKLVQAQTGNVGVPPKPLTDLEEQLLDLTGRELNKDDDDIGEGDIVMEYNDVEASQASTSQKKIRPPKRKTSLLGCLENLANQSSIDDNNKMVEELNKIANELKQKRKIQSKQLQIELLKLKLKYPTHDFIFDSSESE
;
A
#
# COMPACT_ATOMS: atom_id res chain seq x y z
N MET A 1 -29.34 40.71 -21.66
CA MET A 1 -29.05 40.54 -20.22
C MET A 1 -28.00 39.45 -20.10
N THR A 2 -26.72 39.81 -19.93
CA THR A 2 -25.60 38.87 -19.87
C THR A 2 -25.41 38.43 -18.43
N THR A 3 -25.63 37.15 -18.13
CA THR A 3 -25.38 36.59 -16.81
C THR A 3 -23.87 36.55 -16.52
N PRO A 4 -23.42 36.97 -15.33
CA PRO A 4 -22.01 36.96 -15.00
C PRO A 4 -21.54 35.52 -14.76
N ILE A 5 -20.49 35.11 -15.49
CA ILE A 5 -19.81 33.84 -15.31
C ILE A 5 -19.16 33.86 -13.91
N LYS A 6 -19.65 33.01 -13.00
CA LYS A 6 -19.04 32.84 -11.68
C LYS A 6 -17.67 32.21 -11.86
N ALA A 7 -16.62 32.93 -11.47
CA ALA A 7 -15.28 32.36 -11.40
C ALA A 7 -15.27 31.21 -10.39
N HIS A 8 -15.00 29.98 -10.83
CA HIS A 8 -14.79 28.86 -9.92
C HIS A 8 -13.51 29.14 -9.10
N GLN A 9 -13.68 29.43 -7.81
CA GLN A 9 -12.57 29.49 -6.88
C GLN A 9 -11.87 28.13 -6.85
N ARG A 10 -10.57 28.12 -7.16
CA ARG A 10 -9.77 26.89 -7.12
C ARG A 10 -9.61 26.50 -5.65
N GLY A 11 -10.00 25.27 -5.32
CA GLY A 11 -9.84 24.72 -3.97
C GLY A 11 -8.37 24.71 -3.53
N ILE A 12 -8.17 24.70 -2.21
CA ILE A 12 -6.84 24.62 -1.59
C ILE A 12 -6.13 23.36 -2.12
N LYS A 13 -4.90 23.54 -2.60
CA LYS A 13 -4.09 22.45 -3.16
C LYS A 13 -3.46 21.63 -2.05
N THR A 14 -3.29 20.34 -2.30
CA THR A 14 -2.54 19.42 -1.44
C THR A 14 -1.12 19.96 -1.21
N THR A 15 -0.70 19.98 0.04
CA THR A 15 0.59 20.55 0.45
C THR A 15 1.72 19.54 0.24
N ARG A 16 2.98 20.03 0.20
CA ARG A 16 4.16 19.17 0.11
C ARG A 16 4.23 18.16 1.26
N ASN A 17 3.95 18.61 2.49
CA ASN A 17 3.98 17.77 3.69
C ASN A 17 2.94 16.63 3.61
N GLN A 18 1.77 16.91 3.03
CA GLN A 18 0.75 15.88 2.78
C GLN A 18 1.26 14.83 1.76
N PHE A 19 1.95 15.24 0.70
CA PHE A 19 2.57 14.29 -0.23
C PHE A 19 3.72 13.49 0.39
N GLU A 20 4.51 14.08 1.28
CA GLU A 20 5.56 13.36 2.02
C GLU A 20 4.96 12.30 2.96
N ALA A 21 3.86 12.63 3.63
CA ALA A 21 3.13 11.67 4.46
C ALA A 21 2.56 10.50 3.64
N TYR A 22 2.06 10.75 2.43
CA TYR A 22 1.68 9.68 1.50
C TYR A 22 2.85 8.73 1.22
N LEU A 23 4.02 9.27 0.88
CA LEU A 23 5.20 8.47 0.57
C LEU A 23 5.66 7.64 1.76
N ASN A 24 5.57 8.20 2.97
CA ASN A 24 5.91 7.46 4.19
C ASN A 24 4.97 6.27 4.39
N GLU A 25 3.66 6.47 4.28
CA GLU A 25 2.70 5.37 4.40
C GLU A 25 2.86 4.32 3.29
N LEU A 26 3.20 4.72 2.07
CA LEU A 26 3.53 3.81 0.96
C LEU A 26 4.77 2.96 1.22
N ARG A 27 5.76 3.47 1.96
CA ARG A 27 6.96 2.72 2.33
C ARG A 27 6.63 1.63 3.34
N VAL A 28 5.86 1.98 4.36
CA VAL A 28 5.48 1.07 5.45
C VAL A 28 4.48 0.02 4.96
N ASN A 29 3.46 0.44 4.20
CA ASN A 29 2.37 -0.43 3.77
C ASN A 29 2.57 -0.90 2.33
N LYS A 30 3.35 -1.98 2.16
CA LYS A 30 3.52 -2.69 0.87
C LYS A 30 2.20 -2.92 0.12
N PRO A 31 1.15 -3.44 0.76
CA PRO A 31 -0.17 -3.57 0.17
C PRO A 31 -0.66 -2.33 -0.61
N PHE A 32 -0.44 -1.13 -0.06
CA PHE A 32 -0.89 0.14 -0.63
C PHE A 32 -0.23 0.46 -1.99
N ARG A 33 0.97 -0.11 -2.25
CA ARG A 33 1.74 0.10 -3.48
C ARG A 33 1.17 -0.67 -4.66
N GLU A 34 0.79 -1.92 -4.43
CA GLU A 34 0.50 -2.89 -5.48
C GLU A 34 -0.94 -2.75 -6.01
N ASN A 35 -1.81 -2.02 -5.29
CA ASN A 35 -3.26 -1.94 -5.56
C ASN A 35 -3.91 -3.33 -5.79
N LYS A 36 -3.21 -4.38 -5.36
CA LYS A 36 -3.54 -5.78 -5.47
C LYS A 36 -3.35 -6.32 -4.07
N PHE A 37 -4.48 -6.47 -3.41
CA PHE A 37 -4.58 -7.11 -2.12
C PHE A 37 -5.34 -8.41 -2.34
N GLU A 38 -4.85 -9.26 -3.24
CA GLU A 38 -5.39 -10.61 -3.42
C GLU A 38 -5.27 -11.36 -2.09
N GLY A 39 -6.40 -11.52 -1.40
CA GLY A 39 -6.50 -12.21 -0.11
C GLY A 39 -6.31 -11.34 1.16
N SER A 40 -6.23 -10.00 1.05
CA SER A 40 -6.21 -9.16 2.26
C SER A 40 -7.61 -8.81 2.73
N ASP A 41 -7.81 -8.82 4.04
CA ASP A 41 -9.08 -8.52 4.70
C ASP A 41 -9.52 -7.08 4.33
N PRO A 42 -10.68 -6.87 3.67
CA PRO A 42 -11.14 -5.54 3.24
C PRO A 42 -11.22 -4.52 4.39
N ASP A 43 -11.37 -5.00 5.61
CA ASP A 43 -11.38 -4.18 6.83
C ASP A 43 -10.01 -3.55 7.13
N ILE A 44 -8.91 -4.26 6.86
CA ILE A 44 -7.55 -3.72 7.06
C ILE A 44 -7.29 -2.58 6.08
N LEU A 45 -7.76 -2.71 4.84
CA LEU A 45 -7.64 -1.68 3.81
C LEU A 45 -8.38 -0.42 4.23
N ARG A 46 -9.63 -0.56 4.67
CA ARG A 46 -10.45 0.57 5.14
C ARG A 46 -9.77 1.28 6.30
N ARG A 47 -9.35 0.55 7.34
CA ARG A 47 -8.67 1.11 8.51
C ARG A 47 -7.37 1.84 8.15
N THR A 48 -6.59 1.29 7.22
CA THR A 48 -5.34 1.92 6.77
C THR A 48 -5.61 3.25 6.07
N TRP A 49 -6.63 3.30 5.21
CA TRP A 49 -7.05 4.53 4.56
C TRP A 49 -7.62 5.56 5.53
N ASP A 50 -8.41 5.12 6.51
CA ASP A 50 -8.96 5.97 7.57
C ASP A 50 -7.82 6.61 8.39
N GLN A 51 -6.82 5.82 8.79
CA GLN A 51 -5.65 6.30 9.53
C GLN A 51 -4.81 7.30 8.70
N LEU A 52 -4.59 7.01 7.42
CA LEU A 52 -3.86 7.92 6.54
C LEU A 52 -4.63 9.24 6.35
N ALA A 53 -5.95 9.19 6.13
CA ALA A 53 -6.77 10.40 5.98
C ALA A 53 -6.71 11.28 7.24
N ALA A 54 -6.79 10.69 8.43
CA ALA A 54 -6.62 11.40 9.70
C ALA A 54 -5.24 12.08 9.80
N LYS A 55 -4.16 11.35 9.48
CA LYS A 55 -2.80 11.90 9.46
C LYS A 55 -2.68 13.08 8.48
N LEU A 56 -3.21 12.96 7.26
CA LEU A 56 -3.12 14.01 6.23
C LEU A 56 -3.91 15.27 6.61
N ASN A 57 -5.08 15.10 7.21
CA ASN A 57 -5.92 16.21 7.66
C ASN A 57 -5.26 16.97 8.83
N ALA A 58 -4.41 16.31 9.63
CA ALA A 58 -3.68 16.94 10.73
C ALA A 58 -2.48 17.81 10.27
N LEU A 59 -1.93 17.59 9.07
CA LEU A 59 -0.69 18.23 8.61
C LEU A 59 -0.85 19.66 8.07
N GLY A 60 -2.07 20.22 8.15
CA GLY A 60 -2.40 21.53 7.60
C GLY A 60 -2.52 21.52 6.07
N GLY A 61 -3.63 22.03 5.55
CA GLY A 61 -3.93 22.01 4.12
C GLY A 61 -5.40 21.69 3.83
N PRO A 62 -5.73 21.13 2.66
CA PRO A 62 -7.07 20.64 2.39
C PRO A 62 -7.38 19.45 3.32
N CYS A 63 -8.52 19.53 4.00
CA CYS A 63 -9.11 18.40 4.69
C CYS A 63 -10.04 17.66 3.72
N LYS A 64 -9.87 16.34 3.61
CA LYS A 64 -10.69 15.50 2.74
C LYS A 64 -11.05 14.21 3.45
N ASP A 65 -12.14 13.60 2.99
CA ASP A 65 -12.50 12.24 3.36
C ASP A 65 -11.60 11.24 2.62
N VAL A 66 -11.66 9.98 3.04
CA VAL A 66 -10.90 8.88 2.43
C VAL A 66 -11.07 8.81 0.92
N SER A 67 -12.29 8.98 0.41
CA SER A 67 -12.56 8.99 -1.04
C SER A 67 -11.86 10.14 -1.76
N GLY A 68 -11.85 11.33 -1.16
CA GLY A 68 -11.14 12.49 -1.66
C GLY A 68 -9.62 12.27 -1.69
N TRP A 69 -9.08 11.65 -0.65
CA TRP A 69 -7.66 11.28 -0.59
C TRP A 69 -7.29 10.19 -1.60
N LYS A 70 -8.13 9.17 -1.78
CA LYS A 70 -7.95 8.17 -2.86
C LYS A 70 -7.86 8.84 -4.23
N ARG A 71 -8.76 9.78 -4.53
CA ARG A 71 -8.75 10.54 -5.78
C ARG A 71 -7.47 11.36 -5.95
N VAL A 72 -7.07 12.11 -4.91
CA VAL A 72 -5.82 12.91 -4.93
C VAL A 72 -4.62 12.01 -5.23
N PHE A 73 -4.57 10.83 -4.64
CA PHE A 73 -3.49 9.87 -4.86
C PHE A 73 -3.48 9.34 -6.31
N THR A 74 -4.64 8.94 -6.84
CA THR A 74 -4.79 8.49 -8.23
C THR A 74 -4.37 9.57 -9.23
N ASP A 75 -4.86 10.80 -9.04
CA ASP A 75 -4.52 11.94 -9.90
C ASP A 75 -3.02 12.22 -9.84
N TRP A 76 -2.42 12.21 -8.64
CA TRP A 76 -0.99 12.45 -8.46
C TRP A 76 -0.13 11.38 -9.13
N LYS A 77 -0.50 10.10 -8.99
CA LYS A 77 0.15 8.98 -9.67
C LYS A 77 0.05 9.09 -11.19
N SER A 78 -1.12 9.44 -11.71
CA SER A 78 -1.33 9.65 -13.16
C SER A 78 -0.47 10.81 -13.69
N GLN A 79 -0.45 11.93 -12.97
CA GLN A 79 0.38 13.09 -13.33
C GLN A 79 1.87 12.77 -13.33
N ALA A 80 2.37 12.07 -12.30
CA ALA A 80 3.77 11.65 -12.22
C ALA A 80 4.15 10.72 -13.39
N ARG A 81 3.31 9.73 -13.69
CA ARG A 81 3.51 8.82 -14.83
C ARG A 81 3.48 9.55 -16.18
N GLY A 82 2.52 10.46 -16.37
CA GLY A 82 2.41 11.28 -17.57
C GLY A 82 3.64 12.15 -17.80
N LYS A 83 4.18 12.77 -16.74
CA LYS A 83 5.44 13.53 -16.79
C LYS A 83 6.62 12.64 -17.16
N ALA A 84 6.75 11.47 -16.52
CA ALA A 84 7.83 10.53 -16.82
C ALA A 84 7.79 10.05 -18.28
N ARG A 85 6.60 9.77 -18.84
CA ARG A 85 6.43 9.42 -20.26
C ARG A 85 6.90 10.53 -21.19
N LYS A 86 6.48 11.77 -20.93
CA LYS A 86 6.88 12.94 -21.73
C LYS A 86 8.40 13.14 -21.69
N LEU A 87 9.02 12.99 -20.53
CA LEU A 87 10.49 13.08 -20.39
C LEU A 87 11.21 12.01 -21.20
N LYS A 88 10.76 10.74 -21.11
CA LYS A 88 11.33 9.65 -21.92
C LYS A 88 11.17 9.88 -23.43
N LEU A 89 10.01 10.34 -23.86
CA LEU A 89 9.74 10.61 -25.29
C LEU A 89 10.66 11.71 -25.83
N VAL A 90 10.78 12.82 -25.10
CA VAL A 90 11.65 13.93 -25.51
C VAL A 90 13.11 13.49 -25.54
N GLN A 91 13.59 12.76 -24.52
CA GLN A 91 14.94 12.19 -24.52
C GLN A 91 15.22 11.31 -25.74
N ALA A 92 14.26 10.46 -26.13
CA ALA A 92 14.37 9.61 -27.31
C ALA A 92 14.37 10.41 -28.63
N GLN A 93 13.59 11.50 -28.71
CA GLN A 93 13.44 12.29 -29.94
C GLN A 93 14.55 13.32 -30.17
N THR A 94 15.06 13.96 -29.11
CA THR A 94 16.01 15.08 -29.26
C THR A 94 17.48 14.67 -29.16
N GLY A 95 17.80 13.41 -28.84
CA GLY A 95 19.20 12.98 -28.74
C GLY A 95 20.03 13.87 -27.80
N ASN A 96 19.40 14.41 -26.74
CA ASN A 96 19.95 15.39 -25.80
C ASN A 96 20.09 16.86 -26.30
N VAL A 97 19.52 17.21 -27.46
CA VAL A 97 19.58 18.56 -28.03
C VAL A 97 18.22 19.27 -27.88
N GLY A 98 18.05 20.06 -26.82
CA GLY A 98 16.85 20.87 -26.59
C GLY A 98 16.66 21.34 -25.16
N VAL A 99 15.71 22.25 -24.93
CA VAL A 99 15.32 22.67 -23.57
C VAL A 99 14.67 21.47 -22.87
N PRO A 100 15.21 20.99 -21.74
CA PRO A 100 14.66 19.84 -21.05
C PRO A 100 13.22 20.15 -20.60
N PRO A 101 12.27 19.22 -20.78
CA PRO A 101 10.95 19.35 -20.18
C PRO A 101 11.10 19.50 -18.67
N LYS A 102 10.12 20.14 -18.01
CA LYS A 102 10.16 20.32 -16.55
C LYS A 102 10.48 18.97 -15.88
N PRO A 103 11.56 18.88 -15.09
CA PRO A 103 11.97 17.63 -14.49
C PRO A 103 10.90 17.14 -13.50
N LEU A 104 10.89 15.83 -13.26
CA LEU A 104 10.14 15.24 -12.16
C LEU A 104 10.59 15.88 -10.85
N THR A 105 9.64 16.18 -9.98
CA THR A 105 9.98 16.60 -8.62
C THR A 105 10.46 15.40 -7.80
N ASP A 106 11.28 15.64 -6.77
CA ASP A 106 11.83 14.57 -5.92
C ASP A 106 10.74 13.64 -5.35
N LEU A 107 9.58 14.20 -5.00
CA LEU A 107 8.44 13.43 -4.49
C LEU A 107 7.78 12.56 -5.56
N GLU A 108 7.70 13.06 -6.79
CA GLU A 108 7.16 12.30 -7.93
C GLU A 108 8.11 11.18 -8.34
N GLU A 109 9.42 11.41 -8.28
CA GLU A 109 10.42 10.37 -8.50
C GLU A 109 10.30 9.27 -7.44
N GLN A 110 10.25 9.65 -6.15
CA GLN A 110 10.03 8.69 -5.06
C GLN A 110 8.72 7.92 -5.21
N LEU A 111 7.63 8.58 -5.64
CA LEU A 111 6.36 7.92 -5.89
C LEU A 111 6.47 6.86 -6.99
N LEU A 112 7.14 7.19 -8.10
CA LEU A 112 7.31 6.29 -9.23
C LEU A 112 8.20 5.10 -8.88
N ASP A 113 9.22 5.30 -8.04
CA ASP A 113 10.09 4.22 -7.57
C ASP A 113 9.33 3.26 -6.64
N LEU A 114 8.44 3.78 -5.80
CA LEU A 114 7.64 2.94 -4.89
C LEU A 114 6.48 2.22 -5.59
N THR A 115 5.79 2.88 -6.52
CA THR A 115 4.57 2.32 -7.16
C THR A 115 4.85 1.58 -8.48
N GLY A 116 6.12 1.43 -8.83
CA GLY A 116 6.57 0.87 -10.08
C GLY A 116 6.51 1.90 -11.21
N ARG A 117 7.64 2.01 -11.92
CA ARG A 117 7.74 2.73 -13.20
C ARG A 117 7.06 1.97 -14.35
N GLU A 118 6.52 0.77 -14.08
CA GLU A 118 6.08 -0.17 -15.12
C GLU A 118 5.05 0.46 -16.05
N LEU A 119 5.53 0.56 -17.28
CA LEU A 119 4.87 1.02 -18.49
C LEU A 119 4.06 -0.17 -19.01
N ASN A 120 2.96 -0.53 -18.34
CA ASN A 120 2.00 -1.40 -19.00
C ASN A 120 1.33 -0.57 -20.08
N LYS A 121 1.67 -0.89 -21.33
CA LYS A 121 1.15 -0.26 -22.56
C LYS A 121 -0.34 -0.53 -22.77
N ASP A 122 -0.96 -1.34 -21.91
CA ASP A 122 -2.31 -1.84 -22.11
C ASP A 122 -3.38 -1.09 -21.26
N ASP A 123 -2.99 -0.08 -20.48
CA ASP A 123 -3.93 0.83 -19.78
C ASP A 123 -4.18 2.13 -20.59
N ASP A 124 -3.87 2.13 -21.89
CA ASP A 124 -4.11 3.23 -22.82
C ASP A 124 -5.58 3.25 -23.29
N ASP A 125 -6.56 3.28 -22.36
CA ASP A 125 -7.91 3.84 -22.62
C ASP A 125 -8.71 4.09 -21.33
N ILE A 126 -8.23 4.99 -20.47
CA ILE A 126 -9.14 5.71 -19.57
C ILE A 126 -9.01 7.18 -19.93
N GLY A 127 -9.75 7.55 -20.98
CA GLY A 127 -10.06 8.93 -21.29
C GLY A 127 -10.60 9.68 -20.06
N GLU A 128 -10.48 11.00 -20.10
CA GLU A 128 -11.18 11.91 -19.20
C GLU A 128 -12.69 11.59 -19.21
N GLY A 129 -13.12 10.73 -18.30
CA GLY A 129 -14.49 10.26 -18.20
C GLY A 129 -14.73 9.79 -16.78
N ASP A 130 -15.66 10.48 -16.11
CA ASP A 130 -16.10 10.24 -14.75
C ASP A 130 -16.10 8.75 -14.35
N ILE A 131 -15.17 8.36 -13.46
CA ILE A 131 -15.35 7.14 -12.67
C ILE A 131 -16.32 7.50 -11.54
N VAL A 132 -17.60 7.35 -11.84
CA VAL A 132 -18.64 7.15 -10.83
C VAL A 132 -18.35 5.80 -10.20
N MET A 133 -17.71 5.77 -9.03
CA MET A 133 -17.73 4.56 -8.20
C MET A 133 -19.12 4.47 -7.56
N GLU A 134 -19.97 3.68 -8.20
CA GLU A 134 -21.28 3.27 -7.72
C GLU A 134 -21.12 2.53 -6.38
N TYR A 135 -21.67 3.10 -5.32
CA TYR A 135 -21.76 2.49 -4.00
C TYR A 135 -22.88 1.45 -4.03
N ASN A 136 -22.56 0.18 -3.80
CA ASN A 136 -23.58 -0.79 -3.43
C ASN A 136 -23.51 -1.05 -1.92
N ASP A 137 -24.42 -0.39 -1.22
CA ASP A 137 -24.85 -0.79 0.12
C ASP A 137 -25.60 -2.13 0.04
N VAL A 138 -25.39 -2.95 1.06
CA VAL A 138 -25.86 -4.33 1.14
C VAL A 138 -27.31 -4.35 1.64
N GLU A 139 -28.25 -4.89 0.86
CA GLU A 139 -29.55 -5.30 1.40
C GLU A 139 -30.05 -6.63 0.81
N ALA A 140 -30.22 -7.57 1.73
CA ALA A 140 -31.21 -8.65 1.80
C ALA A 140 -31.59 -9.51 0.55
N SER A 141 -31.34 -10.81 0.72
CA SER A 141 -32.32 -11.90 0.54
C SER A 141 -32.64 -12.48 -0.85
N GLN A 142 -32.25 -13.75 -0.97
CA GLN A 142 -33.03 -14.90 -1.46
C GLN A 142 -33.12 -15.21 -2.98
N ALA A 143 -32.94 -16.51 -3.22
CA ALA A 143 -33.54 -17.39 -4.23
C ALA A 143 -32.98 -17.44 -5.67
N SER A 144 -32.26 -18.54 -5.92
CA SER A 144 -32.53 -19.57 -6.96
C SER A 144 -32.47 -19.26 -8.47
N THR A 145 -31.86 -20.23 -9.19
CA THR A 145 -32.22 -20.70 -10.56
C THR A 145 -31.55 -20.04 -11.77
N SER A 146 -30.59 -20.73 -12.40
CA SER A 146 -30.79 -21.39 -13.72
C SER A 146 -29.47 -21.77 -14.39
N GLN A 147 -29.37 -23.06 -14.69
CA GLN A 147 -28.30 -23.69 -15.46
C GLN A 147 -28.39 -23.31 -16.95
N LYS A 148 -27.25 -23.03 -17.60
CA LYS A 148 -27.10 -23.24 -19.05
C LYS A 148 -25.95 -24.20 -19.33
N LYS A 149 -26.35 -25.42 -19.69
CA LYS A 149 -25.53 -26.50 -20.28
C LYS A 149 -25.06 -26.09 -21.68
N ILE A 150 -23.77 -26.25 -21.95
CA ILE A 150 -23.27 -26.63 -23.29
C ILE A 150 -22.24 -27.76 -23.10
N ARG A 151 -22.41 -28.84 -23.86
CA ARG A 151 -21.61 -30.09 -23.84
C ARG A 151 -20.36 -30.01 -24.74
N PRO A 152 -19.38 -30.92 -24.58
CA PRO A 152 -18.02 -30.80 -25.13
C PRO A 152 -17.80 -31.58 -26.44
N PRO A 153 -16.72 -31.32 -27.20
CA PRO A 153 -16.16 -32.29 -28.16
C PRO A 153 -14.99 -33.07 -27.55
N LYS A 154 -14.94 -34.38 -27.84
CA LYS A 154 -13.92 -35.33 -27.34
C LYS A 154 -12.80 -35.60 -28.37
N ARG A 155 -11.64 -36.01 -27.79
CA ARG A 155 -10.49 -36.79 -28.33
C ARG A 155 -9.40 -35.92 -28.98
N LYS A 156 -8.12 -36.04 -28.60
CA LYS A 156 -7.30 -37.27 -28.59
C LYS A 156 -6.26 -37.30 -27.44
N THR A 157 -5.78 -38.51 -27.23
CA THR A 157 -4.90 -39.06 -26.21
C THR A 157 -3.48 -38.48 -26.14
N SER A 158 -2.94 -38.54 -24.91
CA SER A 158 -1.54 -38.81 -24.55
C SER A 158 -0.55 -37.62 -24.64
N LEU A 159 0.27 -37.51 -23.58
CA LEU A 159 1.42 -36.60 -23.38
C LEU A 159 1.15 -35.16 -22.90
N LEU A 160 0.21 -34.96 -21.96
CA LEU A 160 0.12 -33.72 -21.17
C LEU A 160 -0.22 -34.01 -19.71
N GLY A 161 0.51 -34.95 -19.09
CA GLY A 161 0.38 -35.31 -17.67
C GLY A 161 1.67 -35.15 -16.87
N CYS A 162 2.77 -34.70 -17.48
CA CYS A 162 4.11 -34.75 -16.86
C CYS A 162 4.84 -33.40 -16.79
N LEU A 163 4.19 -32.26 -17.02
CA LEU A 163 4.88 -30.96 -17.11
C LEU A 163 4.25 -29.80 -16.32
N GLU A 164 3.27 -30.05 -15.44
CA GLU A 164 2.63 -28.99 -14.64
C GLU A 164 2.87 -29.07 -13.12
N ASN A 165 3.66 -30.05 -12.66
CA ASN A 165 3.88 -30.28 -11.22
C ASN A 165 5.25 -29.85 -10.67
N LEU A 166 6.20 -29.35 -11.48
CA LEU A 166 7.51 -28.93 -10.96
C LEU A 166 7.59 -27.45 -10.56
N ALA A 167 6.90 -26.55 -11.26
CA ALA A 167 6.98 -25.10 -10.97
C ALA A 167 6.22 -24.71 -9.69
N ASN A 168 5.10 -25.38 -9.39
CA ASN A 168 4.33 -25.14 -8.17
C ASN A 168 4.99 -25.75 -6.93
N GLN A 169 5.71 -26.86 -7.05
CA GLN A 169 6.35 -27.51 -5.91
C GLN A 169 7.52 -26.69 -5.35
N SER A 170 8.37 -26.12 -6.23
CA SER A 170 9.50 -25.27 -5.82
C SER A 170 9.06 -24.03 -5.03
N SER A 171 7.95 -23.39 -5.43
CA SER A 171 7.41 -22.20 -4.76
C SER A 171 6.75 -22.53 -3.41
N ILE A 172 6.11 -23.70 -3.30
CA ILE A 172 5.54 -24.19 -2.04
C ILE A 172 6.64 -24.56 -1.05
N ASP A 173 7.72 -25.18 -1.51
CA ASP A 173 8.86 -25.59 -0.68
C ASP A 173 9.62 -24.36 -0.12
N ASP A 174 9.78 -23.30 -0.94
CA ASP A 174 10.37 -22.03 -0.50
C ASP A 174 9.50 -21.30 0.54
N ASN A 175 8.18 -21.31 0.37
CA ASN A 175 7.25 -20.72 1.34
C ASN A 175 7.23 -21.50 2.67
N ASN A 176 7.26 -22.83 2.62
CA ASN A 176 7.34 -23.66 3.83
C ASN A 176 8.64 -23.41 4.61
N LYS A 177 9.76 -23.28 3.89
CA LYS A 177 11.06 -22.92 4.48
C LYS A 177 11.04 -21.54 5.14
N MET A 178 10.37 -20.57 4.53
CA MET A 178 10.21 -19.23 5.13
C MET A 178 9.40 -19.27 6.42
N VAL A 179 8.32 -20.06 6.46
CA VAL A 179 7.49 -20.25 7.67
C VAL A 179 8.29 -20.90 8.81
N GLU A 180 9.15 -21.87 8.51
CA GLU A 180 10.04 -22.48 9.51
C GLU A 180 11.04 -21.48 10.10
N GLU A 181 11.67 -20.66 9.26
CA GLU A 181 12.58 -19.60 9.73
C GLU A 181 11.85 -18.55 10.59
N LEU A 182 10.63 -18.17 10.23
CA LEU A 182 9.82 -17.26 11.05
C LEU A 182 9.49 -17.84 12.43
N ASN A 183 9.12 -19.12 12.48
CA ASN A 183 8.87 -19.82 13.74
C ASN A 183 10.13 -19.91 14.62
N LYS A 184 11.29 -20.14 13.99
CA LYS A 184 12.59 -20.13 14.68
C LYS A 184 12.90 -18.76 15.28
N ILE A 185 12.75 -17.68 14.51
CA ILE A 185 12.95 -16.30 15.00
C ILE A 185 12.00 -16.00 16.15
N ALA A 186 10.72 -16.36 16.05
CA ALA A 186 9.74 -16.15 17.11
C ALA A 186 10.15 -16.84 18.43
N ASN A 187 10.64 -18.08 18.34
CA ASN A 187 11.14 -18.83 19.49
C ASN A 187 12.39 -18.17 20.09
N GLU A 188 13.34 -17.73 19.26
CA GLU A 188 14.52 -17.01 19.73
C GLU A 188 14.16 -15.72 20.48
N LEU A 189 13.21 -14.93 19.95
CA LEU A 189 12.73 -13.71 20.61
C LEU A 189 12.08 -14.02 21.96
N LYS A 190 11.28 -15.10 22.03
CA LYS A 190 10.67 -15.56 23.29
C LYS A 190 11.73 -15.93 24.32
N GLN A 191 12.79 -16.62 23.92
CA GLN A 191 13.92 -16.93 24.80
C GLN A 191 14.67 -15.67 25.24
N LYS A 192 14.95 -14.74 24.32
CA LYS A 192 15.61 -13.46 24.64
C LYS A 192 14.83 -12.65 25.68
N ARG A 193 13.50 -12.54 25.54
CA ARG A 193 12.64 -11.89 26.55
C ARG A 193 12.73 -12.59 27.91
N LYS A 194 12.74 -13.92 27.94
CA LYS A 194 12.88 -14.70 29.18
C LYS A 194 14.22 -14.46 29.85
N ILE A 195 15.30 -14.37 29.09
CA ILE A 195 16.65 -14.06 29.59
C ILE A 195 16.69 -12.64 30.15
N GLN A 196 16.18 -11.65 29.41
CA GLN A 196 16.15 -10.26 29.83
C GLN A 196 15.34 -10.08 31.14
N SER A 197 14.18 -10.73 31.25
CA SER A 197 13.38 -10.70 32.48
C SER A 197 14.14 -11.24 33.69
N LYS A 198 14.87 -12.35 33.54
CA LYS A 198 15.74 -12.88 34.60
C LYS A 198 16.87 -11.93 34.96
N GLN A 199 17.48 -11.28 33.96
CA GLN A 199 18.55 -10.29 34.18
C GLN A 199 18.04 -9.11 35.02
N LEU A 200 16.87 -8.57 34.66
CA LEU A 200 16.22 -7.49 35.41
C LEU A 200 15.89 -7.90 36.86
N GLN A 201 15.39 -9.13 37.07
CA GLN A 201 15.16 -9.64 38.42
C GLN A 201 16.45 -9.72 39.25
N ILE A 202 17.55 -10.18 38.65
CA ILE A 202 18.85 -10.23 39.31
C ILE A 202 19.34 -8.81 39.66
N GLU A 203 19.20 -7.87 38.73
CA GLU A 203 19.61 -6.48 38.95
C GLU A 203 18.78 -5.80 40.06
N LEU A 204 17.47 -6.05 40.08
CA LEU A 204 16.60 -5.60 41.15
C LEU A 204 17.01 -6.18 42.51
N LEU A 205 17.35 -7.48 42.56
CA LEU A 205 17.86 -8.10 43.79
C LEU A 205 19.19 -7.49 44.24
N LYS A 206 20.12 -7.21 43.31
CA LYS A 206 21.38 -6.51 43.62
C LYS A 206 21.13 -5.12 44.20
N LEU A 207 20.17 -4.38 43.65
CA LEU A 207 19.79 -3.05 44.14
C LEU A 207 19.18 -3.11 45.54
N LYS A 208 18.28 -4.07 45.80
CA LYS A 208 17.69 -4.28 47.14
C LYS A 208 18.73 -4.65 48.20
N LEU A 209 19.74 -5.45 47.83
CA LEU A 209 20.85 -5.77 48.74
C LEU A 209 21.76 -4.55 48.99
N LYS A 210 21.99 -3.72 47.96
CA LYS A 210 22.83 -2.52 48.09
C LYS A 210 22.14 -1.41 48.87
N TYR A 211 20.82 -1.29 48.77
CA TYR A 211 20.02 -0.23 49.39
C TYR A 211 18.78 -0.83 50.08
N PRO A 212 18.92 -1.37 51.29
CA PRO A 212 17.85 -2.14 51.95
C PRO A 212 16.66 -1.29 52.43
N THR A 213 16.82 0.03 52.55
CA THR A 213 15.78 0.96 53.01
C THR A 213 15.14 1.76 51.87
N HIS A 214 15.54 1.52 50.62
CA HIS A 214 15.03 2.26 49.46
C HIS A 214 14.01 1.42 48.69
N ASP A 215 12.78 1.93 48.57
CA ASP A 215 11.77 1.33 47.70
C ASP A 215 12.01 1.77 46.25
N PHE A 216 12.21 0.79 45.37
CA PHE A 216 12.38 1.03 43.94
C PHE A 216 11.00 0.99 43.27
N ILE A 217 10.42 2.16 43.02
CA ILE A 217 9.18 2.32 42.23
C ILE A 217 9.60 2.42 40.75
N PHE A 218 9.27 1.40 39.96
CA PHE A 218 9.41 1.46 38.51
C PHE A 218 8.14 2.07 37.92
N ASP A 219 8.22 3.32 37.49
CA ASP A 219 7.13 3.96 36.78
C ASP A 219 6.83 3.19 35.49
N SER A 220 5.60 2.67 35.39
CA SER A 220 5.15 1.87 34.24
C SER A 220 4.26 2.69 33.30
N SER A 221 4.09 4.00 33.53
CA SER A 221 3.29 4.84 32.66
C SER A 221 4.10 5.41 31.49
N GLU A 222 4.47 4.55 30.54
CA GLU A 222 4.79 5.00 29.17
C GLU A 222 4.81 3.81 28.23
N SER A 223 3.63 3.38 27.75
CA SER A 223 3.40 2.65 26.49
C SER A 223 1.93 2.23 26.39
N GLU A 224 1.05 3.16 26.03
CA GLU A 224 -0.19 2.85 25.28
C GLU A 224 -0.08 3.46 23.88
#